data_AF-A0A958R0W1-F1
#
_entry.id   AF-A0A958R0W1-F1
#
_cell.length_a   1.000
_cell.length_b   1.000
_cell.length_c   1.000
_cell.angle_alpha   90.00
_cell.angle_beta   90.00
_cell.angle_gamma   90.00
#
_symmetry.space_group_name_H-M   'P 1'
#
loop_
_entity.id
_entity.type
_entity.pdbx_description
1 polymer ?
#
loop_
_entity_poly.entity_id
_entity_poly.type
_entity_poly.pdbx_seq_one_letter_code
_entity_poly.pdbx_strand_id
1 'polypeptide(L)'
;MIKNLITLCALALVATVTVPSFADVARPRPPRPDLDYRVDRLERESAEIRRTLQQILYRLDELENHGPVPPPVPGNELVHSCLVVDSGYNKTFLGQAKSQLDAEYEARQSCQKSVSASYCAGNAMLKCDTNKDAYQVEKYVCVLTDSGYNKTFRGEGLTSVAAEANAKINCQKSVSASYCGKVEPRCEPVYY
;
A
#
# COMPACT_ATOMS: atom_id res chain seq x y z
N MET A 1 -43.57 10.22 -14.60
CA MET A 1 -44.65 10.79 -15.45
C MET A 1 -44.01 11.77 -16.44
N ILE A 2 -44.57 11.90 -17.66
CA ILE A 2 -43.99 12.43 -18.94
C ILE A 2 -43.52 11.22 -19.79
N LYS A 3 -44.25 10.60 -20.75
CA LYS A 3 -45.24 10.99 -21.79
C LYS A 3 -44.69 11.93 -22.87
N ASN A 4 -44.12 11.35 -23.94
CA ASN A 4 -44.62 11.38 -25.33
C ASN A 4 -43.45 11.11 -26.31
N LEU A 5 -43.50 10.07 -27.16
CA LEU A 5 -44.23 9.94 -28.44
C LEU A 5 -43.56 10.73 -29.58
N ILE A 6 -43.12 10.04 -30.64
CA ILE A 6 -43.32 10.33 -32.10
C ILE A 6 -42.37 9.40 -32.91
N THR A 7 -42.86 8.34 -33.56
CA THR A 7 -43.36 8.26 -34.97
C THR A 7 -42.22 7.92 -35.96
N LEU A 8 -42.07 6.65 -36.38
CA LEU A 8 -42.60 6.04 -37.63
C LEU A 8 -41.84 6.48 -38.90
N CYS A 9 -41.16 5.52 -39.55
CA CYS A 9 -41.11 5.44 -41.01
C CYS A 9 -40.82 4.00 -41.44
N ALA A 10 -41.91 3.30 -41.79
CA ALA A 10 -41.88 2.07 -42.57
C ALA A 10 -41.90 2.44 -44.06
N LEU A 11 -41.09 1.77 -44.88
CA LEU A 11 -41.24 1.61 -46.33
C LEU A 11 -40.24 0.51 -46.72
N ALA A 12 -40.63 -0.75 -46.81
CA ALA A 12 -41.33 -1.35 -47.95
C ALA A 12 -40.61 -1.08 -49.28
N LEU A 13 -39.70 -2.00 -49.65
CA LEU A 13 -39.40 -2.32 -51.04
C LEU A 13 -39.03 -3.79 -51.14
N VAL A 14 -40.09 -4.60 -51.28
CA VAL A 14 -40.03 -5.95 -51.79
C VAL A 14 -39.69 -5.83 -53.27
N ALA A 15 -38.41 -5.97 -53.62
CA ALA A 15 -37.99 -6.15 -54.99
C ALA A 15 -37.92 -7.64 -55.29
N THR A 16 -38.95 -8.14 -55.96
CA THR A 16 -38.95 -9.43 -56.65
C THR A 16 -37.89 -9.41 -57.74
N VAL A 17 -36.72 -10.01 -57.48
CA VAL A 17 -35.77 -10.35 -58.54
C VAL A 17 -35.96 -11.82 -58.88
N THR A 18 -36.59 -12.03 -60.02
CA THR A 18 -36.70 -13.29 -60.73
C THR A 18 -35.33 -13.96 -60.82
N VAL A 19 -35.21 -15.16 -60.25
CA VAL A 19 -34.04 -16.03 -60.40
C VAL A 19 -34.05 -16.55 -61.83
N PRO A 20 -33.08 -16.22 -62.70
CA PRO A 20 -32.92 -16.97 -63.92
C PRO A 20 -32.32 -18.33 -63.57
N SER A 21 -33.06 -19.38 -63.93
CA SER A 21 -32.55 -20.74 -64.01
C SER A 21 -31.45 -20.79 -65.06
N PHE A 22 -30.21 -20.68 -64.61
CA PHE A 22 -29.04 -21.12 -65.37
C PHE A 22 -28.51 -22.37 -64.68
N ALA A 23 -29.04 -23.52 -65.09
CA ALA A 23 -28.34 -24.78 -64.98
C ALA A 23 -27.18 -24.80 -65.99
N ASP A 24 -26.21 -23.90 -65.81
CA ASP A 24 -24.90 -24.08 -66.39
C ASP A 24 -24.12 -24.96 -65.41
N VAL A 25 -24.04 -26.24 -65.78
CA VAL A 25 -23.11 -27.20 -65.20
C VAL A 25 -21.72 -26.63 -65.40
N ALA A 26 -21.25 -25.85 -64.43
CA ALA A 26 -19.88 -25.40 -64.33
C ALA A 26 -19.02 -26.66 -64.23
N ARG A 27 -18.41 -27.04 -65.36
CA ARG A 27 -17.33 -28.02 -65.35
C ARG A 27 -16.35 -27.58 -64.26
N PRO A 28 -15.96 -28.47 -63.33
CA PRO A 28 -14.96 -28.13 -62.33
C PRO A 28 -13.73 -27.61 -63.07
N ARG A 29 -13.42 -26.32 -62.85
CA ARG A 29 -12.16 -25.77 -63.36
C ARG A 29 -11.05 -26.63 -62.77
N PRO A 30 -10.07 -27.07 -63.57
CA PRO A 30 -8.93 -27.77 -63.01
C PRO A 30 -8.34 -26.91 -61.89
N PRO A 31 -7.98 -27.50 -60.74
CA PRO A 31 -7.37 -26.76 -59.64
C PRO A 31 -6.23 -25.94 -60.23
N ARG A 32 -6.24 -24.63 -59.99
CA ARG A 32 -5.14 -23.75 -60.37
C ARG A 32 -4.18 -23.79 -59.18
N PRO A 33 -3.14 -24.64 -59.19
CA PRO A 33 -2.26 -24.83 -58.04
C PRO A 33 -1.64 -23.51 -57.55
N ASP A 34 -1.52 -22.51 -58.44
CA ASP A 34 -1.05 -21.17 -58.11
C ASP A 34 -2.04 -20.34 -57.25
N LEU A 35 -3.36 -20.48 -57.47
CA LEU A 35 -4.36 -19.78 -56.67
C LEU A 35 -4.51 -20.41 -55.30
N ASP A 36 -4.56 -21.74 -55.25
CA ASP A 36 -4.69 -22.48 -53.98
C ASP A 36 -3.45 -22.21 -53.09
N TYR A 37 -2.26 -22.18 -53.67
CA TYR A 37 -1.04 -21.80 -52.97
C TYR A 37 -1.08 -20.36 -52.41
N ARG A 38 -1.63 -19.42 -53.17
CA ARG A 38 -1.77 -18.02 -52.72
C ARG A 38 -2.79 -17.87 -51.60
N VAL A 39 -3.89 -18.62 -51.65
CA VAL A 39 -4.89 -18.64 -50.58
C VAL A 39 -4.28 -19.22 -49.30
N ASP A 40 -3.65 -20.39 -49.39
CA ASP A 40 -2.93 -21.02 -48.28
C ASP A 40 -1.90 -20.09 -47.63
N ARG A 41 -1.16 -19.35 -48.46
CA ARG A 41 -0.18 -18.37 -47.98
C ARG A 41 -0.85 -17.22 -47.23
N LEU A 42 -1.90 -16.63 -47.79
CA LEU A 42 -2.63 -15.53 -47.16
C LEU A 42 -3.31 -15.97 -45.85
N GLU A 43 -3.79 -17.21 -45.78
CA GLU A 43 -4.35 -17.77 -44.55
C GLU A 43 -3.31 -17.91 -43.45
N ARG A 44 -2.09 -18.35 -43.79
CA ARG A 44 -0.97 -18.41 -42.83
C ARG A 44 -0.54 -17.03 -42.36
N GLU A 45 -0.39 -16.08 -43.29
CA GLU A 45 -0.05 -14.69 -42.95
C GLU A 45 -1.13 -14.06 -42.06
N SER A 46 -2.41 -14.30 -42.35
CA SER A 46 -3.55 -13.88 -41.52
C SER A 46 -3.52 -14.49 -40.12
N ALA A 47 -3.22 -15.78 -40.01
CA ALA A 47 -3.11 -16.47 -38.72
C ALA A 47 -1.93 -15.96 -37.89
N GLU A 48 -0.81 -15.63 -38.54
CA GLU A 48 0.35 -15.03 -37.89
C GLU A 48 0.01 -13.63 -37.34
N ILE A 49 -0.57 -12.76 -38.18
CA ILE A 49 -0.98 -11.41 -37.77
C ILE A 49 -1.94 -11.46 -36.57
N ARG A 50 -2.91 -12.39 -36.57
CA ARG A 50 -3.86 -12.54 -35.45
C ARG A 50 -3.16 -12.89 -34.14
N ARG A 51 -2.14 -13.76 -34.18
CA ARG A 51 -1.36 -14.12 -32.98
C ARG A 51 -0.54 -12.94 -32.47
N THR A 52 0.10 -12.19 -33.37
CA THR A 52 0.87 -11.00 -32.99
C THR A 52 -0.04 -9.94 -32.38
N LEU A 53 -1.23 -9.74 -32.94
CA LEU A 53 -2.21 -8.79 -32.43
C LEU A 53 -2.69 -9.18 -31.02
N GLN A 54 -2.95 -10.47 -30.76
CA GLN A 54 -3.28 -10.95 -29.41
C GLN A 54 -2.15 -10.72 -28.40
N GLN A 55 -0.89 -10.94 -28.79
CA GLN A 55 0.27 -10.67 -27.92
C GLN A 55 0.40 -9.18 -27.59
N ILE A 56 0.16 -8.30 -28.58
CA ILE A 56 0.21 -6.85 -28.37
C ILE A 56 -0.92 -6.41 -27.43
N LEU A 57 -2.14 -6.92 -27.64
CA LEU A 57 -3.28 -6.61 -26.77
C LEU A 57 -3.02 -7.05 -25.32
N TYR A 58 -2.45 -8.23 -25.11
CA TYR A 58 -2.07 -8.70 -23.77
C TYR A 58 -1.02 -7.77 -23.12
N ARG A 59 0.00 -7.34 -23.87
CA ARG A 59 0.99 -6.38 -23.37
C ARG A 59 0.40 -5.01 -23.09
N LEU A 60 -0.55 -4.56 -23.90
CA LEU A 60 -1.28 -3.32 -23.66
C LEU A 60 -2.09 -3.43 -22.37
N ASP A 61 -2.80 -4.53 -22.17
CA ASP A 61 -3.56 -4.80 -20.94
C ASP A 61 -2.64 -4.88 -19.71
N GLU A 62 -1.46 -5.50 -19.85
CA GLU A 62 -0.42 -5.52 -18.81
C GLU A 62 0.11 -4.11 -18.52
N LEU A 63 0.31 -3.26 -19.54
CA LEU A 63 0.77 -1.88 -19.34
C LEU A 63 -0.32 -0.93 -18.84
N GLU A 64 -1.58 -1.18 -19.19
CA GLU A 64 -2.75 -0.38 -18.85
C GLU A 64 -3.25 -0.73 -17.44
N ASN A 65 -3.30 -2.01 -17.08
CA ASN A 65 -3.76 -2.51 -15.78
C ASN A 65 -2.63 -2.71 -14.74
N HIS A 66 -1.41 -3.01 -15.21
CA HIS A 66 -0.24 -3.28 -14.36
C HIS A 66 0.94 -2.38 -14.70
N GLY A 67 0.65 -1.13 -15.11
CA GLY A 67 1.65 -0.10 -15.42
C GLY A 67 2.87 -0.21 -14.50
N PRO A 68 4.08 -0.02 -15.07
CA PRO A 68 5.33 -0.57 -14.56
C PRO A 68 5.33 -0.58 -13.05
N VAL A 69 5.32 -1.79 -12.47
CA VAL A 69 5.39 -1.97 -11.01
C VAL A 69 6.45 -0.98 -10.53
N PRO A 70 6.05 0.08 -9.79
CA PRO A 70 7.00 1.08 -9.40
C PRO A 70 8.15 0.33 -8.73
N PRO A 71 9.41 0.66 -9.05
CA PRO A 71 10.53 0.04 -8.35
C PRO A 71 10.20 0.09 -6.87
N PRO A 72 10.38 -1.01 -6.10
CA PRO A 72 10.08 -0.97 -4.68
C PRO A 72 10.80 0.25 -4.15
N VAL A 73 10.02 1.27 -3.77
CA VAL A 73 10.56 2.45 -3.11
C VAL A 73 11.41 1.85 -1.99
N PRO A 74 12.69 2.25 -1.80
CA PRO A 74 13.43 1.86 -0.61
C PRO A 74 12.62 2.35 0.58
N GLY A 75 11.71 1.50 1.03
CA GLY A 75 10.72 1.83 2.02
C GLY A 75 11.52 1.94 3.29
N ASN A 76 11.44 3.11 3.91
CA ASN A 76 11.82 3.24 5.31
C ASN A 76 11.20 2.04 6.02
N GLU A 77 12.07 1.14 6.50
CA GLU A 77 11.64 -0.13 7.06
C GLU A 77 10.57 0.17 8.11
N LEU A 78 9.40 -0.46 8.00
CA LEU A 78 8.29 -0.19 8.91
C LEU A 78 8.73 -0.62 10.31
N VAL A 79 9.18 0.34 11.10
CA VAL A 79 9.62 0.14 12.48
C VAL A 79 8.47 0.53 13.40
N HIS A 80 7.90 -0.46 14.07
CA HIS A 80 7.02 -0.24 15.18
C HIS A 80 7.79 0.14 16.42
N SER A 81 7.21 0.98 17.26
CA SER A 81 7.81 1.38 18.54
C SER A 81 6.78 1.30 19.66
N CYS A 82 7.15 0.64 20.74
CA CYS A 82 6.37 0.59 21.96
C CYS A 82 7.19 1.14 23.12
N LEU A 83 6.55 1.94 23.96
CA LEU A 83 7.13 2.38 25.23
C LEU A 83 6.38 1.76 26.39
N VAL A 84 7.13 1.40 27.42
CA VAL A 84 6.62 0.94 28.71
C VAL A 84 7.11 1.90 29.78
N VAL A 85 6.20 2.38 30.62
CA VAL A 85 6.54 3.09 31.86
C VAL A 85 6.21 2.19 33.04
N ASP A 86 7.23 1.87 33.85
CA ASP A 86 7.04 0.97 34.97
C ASP A 86 6.21 1.62 36.08
N SER A 87 5.42 0.81 36.77
CA SER A 87 4.48 1.29 37.79
C SER A 87 5.13 1.64 39.15
N GLY A 88 6.37 1.21 39.40
CA GLY A 88 7.05 1.44 40.67
C GLY A 88 7.84 2.75 40.69
N TYR A 89 8.70 2.94 39.68
CA TYR A 89 9.68 4.02 39.61
C TYR A 89 9.38 5.02 38.49
N ASN A 90 8.38 4.78 37.64
CA ASN A 90 8.05 5.61 36.47
C ASN A 90 9.20 5.76 35.47
N LYS A 91 10.13 4.80 35.41
CA LYS A 91 11.16 4.72 34.38
C LYS A 91 10.54 4.31 33.05
N THR A 92 11.08 4.86 31.97
CA THR A 92 10.58 4.63 30.61
C THR A 92 11.54 3.72 29.87
N PHE A 93 10.98 2.73 29.20
CA PHE A 93 11.68 1.75 28.39
C PHE A 93 11.10 1.78 26.99
N LEU A 94 11.95 1.64 25.98
CA LEU A 94 11.59 1.64 24.57
C LEU A 94 11.95 0.27 23.98
N GLY A 95 11.05 -0.29 23.17
CA GLY A 95 11.28 -1.43 22.30
C GLY A 95 10.91 -1.07 20.87
N GLN A 96 11.68 -1.56 19.90
CA GLN A 96 11.52 -1.21 18.48
C GLN A 96 11.75 -2.43 17.61
N ALA A 97 10.74 -2.80 16.82
CA ALA A 97 10.81 -4.00 15.99
C ALA A 97 9.97 -3.86 14.72
N LYS A 98 10.08 -4.85 13.83
CA LYS A 98 9.30 -4.90 12.57
C LYS A 98 7.82 -5.20 12.78
N SER A 99 7.44 -5.70 13.95
CA SER A 99 6.06 -5.93 14.34
C SER A 99 5.76 -5.24 15.67
N GLN A 100 4.52 -4.77 15.84
CA GLN A 100 4.08 -4.13 17.09
C GLN A 100 4.24 -5.08 18.29
N LEU A 101 3.96 -6.38 18.10
CA LEU A 101 4.04 -7.38 19.15
C LEU A 101 5.48 -7.64 19.59
N ASP A 102 6.42 -7.69 18.63
CA ASP A 102 7.85 -7.81 18.95
C ASP A 102 8.36 -6.54 19.64
N ALA A 103 7.91 -5.36 19.21
CA ALA A 103 8.29 -4.09 19.84
C ALA A 103 7.78 -4.01 21.28
N GLU A 104 6.55 -4.47 21.55
CA GLU A 104 6.02 -4.58 22.91
C GLU A 104 6.85 -5.57 23.75
N TYR A 105 7.15 -6.74 23.19
CA TYR A 105 7.96 -7.75 23.87
C TYR A 105 9.33 -7.19 24.25
N GLU A 106 10.02 -6.51 23.33
CA GLU A 106 11.30 -5.87 23.60
C GLU A 106 11.19 -4.79 24.68
N ALA A 107 10.17 -3.94 24.62
CA ALA A 107 9.97 -2.87 25.61
C ALA A 107 9.75 -3.46 27.02
N ARG A 108 8.92 -4.51 27.12
CA ARG A 108 8.68 -5.22 28.38
C ARG A 108 9.92 -5.96 28.86
N GLN A 109 10.66 -6.61 27.96
CA GLN A 109 11.88 -7.31 28.31
C GLN A 109 12.95 -6.33 28.83
N SER A 110 13.08 -5.16 28.20
CA SER A 110 13.97 -4.09 28.65
C SER A 110 13.59 -3.58 30.04
N CYS A 111 12.29 -3.37 30.29
CA CYS A 111 11.77 -3.03 31.60
C CYS A 111 12.14 -4.11 32.66
N GLN A 112 11.84 -5.38 32.37
CA GLN A 112 12.08 -6.50 33.30
C GLN A 112 13.56 -6.75 33.59
N LYS A 113 14.47 -6.36 32.69
CA LYS A 113 15.91 -6.40 32.91
C LYS A 113 16.39 -5.31 33.88
N SER A 114 15.66 -4.21 34.02
CA SER A 114 16.06 -3.06 34.82
C SER A 114 15.33 -2.95 36.17
N VAL A 115 14.07 -3.37 36.21
CA VAL A 115 13.22 -3.32 37.41
C VAL A 115 12.49 -4.65 37.61
N SER A 116 11.87 -4.85 38.79
CA SER A 116 11.08 -6.06 39.05
C SER A 116 10.02 -6.28 37.97
N ALA A 117 9.87 -7.54 37.53
CA ALA A 117 8.90 -7.90 36.51
C ALA A 117 7.45 -7.53 36.90
N SER A 118 7.15 -7.51 38.20
CA SER A 118 5.87 -7.06 38.74
C SER A 118 5.54 -5.60 38.40
N TYR A 119 6.55 -4.74 38.20
CA TYR A 119 6.36 -3.33 37.85
C TYR A 119 6.19 -3.11 36.35
N CYS A 120 6.56 -4.10 35.53
CA CYS A 120 6.48 -4.07 34.06
C CYS A 120 5.22 -4.77 33.52
N ALA A 121 4.40 -5.35 34.40
CA ALA A 121 3.18 -6.09 34.05
C ALA A 121 1.93 -5.44 34.68
N GLY A 122 0.75 -5.73 34.09
CA GLY A 122 -0.56 -5.32 34.61
C GLY A 122 -0.83 -3.82 34.59
N ASN A 123 -0.22 -3.08 35.52
CA ASN A 123 -0.44 -1.66 35.78
C ASN A 123 0.63 -0.74 35.13
N ALA A 124 1.62 -1.31 34.44
CA ALA A 124 2.59 -0.55 33.67
C ALA A 124 1.90 0.16 32.51
N MET A 125 2.21 1.43 32.27
CA MET A 125 1.67 2.16 31.13
C MET A 125 2.38 1.68 29.87
N LEU A 126 1.65 1.01 28.97
CA LEU A 126 2.12 0.63 27.65
C LEU A 126 1.48 1.55 26.60
N LYS A 127 2.32 2.16 25.76
CA LYS A 127 1.87 2.93 24.59
C LYS A 127 2.64 2.44 23.38
N CYS A 128 1.93 1.97 22.36
CA CYS A 128 2.51 1.54 21.10
C CYS A 128 2.04 2.45 19.97
N ASP A 129 2.88 2.59 18.96
CA ASP A 129 2.50 3.29 17.75
C ASP A 129 1.47 2.46 16.96
N THR A 130 0.65 3.13 16.15
CA THR A 130 -0.40 2.47 15.35
C THR A 130 -0.03 2.36 13.87
N ASN A 131 1.22 2.67 13.49
CA ASN A 131 1.77 2.67 12.12
C ASN A 131 1.00 3.46 11.04
N LYS A 132 -0.18 4.01 11.33
CA LYS A 132 -0.98 4.81 10.39
C LYS A 132 -0.24 6.07 9.92
N ASP A 133 0.62 6.61 10.77
CA ASP A 133 1.33 7.87 10.52
C ASP A 133 2.80 7.66 10.09
N ALA A 134 3.26 6.40 9.99
CA ALA A 134 4.67 6.07 9.71
C ALA A 134 5.05 6.25 8.23
N TYR A 135 4.08 6.22 7.31
CA TYR A 135 4.36 6.25 5.87
C TYR A 135 4.70 7.63 5.30
N GLN A 136 4.45 8.72 6.04
CA GLN A 136 4.58 10.09 5.51
C GLN A 136 5.52 10.99 6.31
N VAL A 137 6.07 10.49 7.41
CA VAL A 137 6.87 11.30 8.33
C VAL A 137 8.27 10.70 8.43
N GLU A 138 9.29 11.50 8.10
CA GLU A 138 10.68 11.06 8.21
C GLU A 138 11.12 10.93 9.67
N LYS A 139 10.69 11.87 10.52
CA LYS A 139 10.96 11.83 11.96
C LYS A 139 9.94 12.62 12.76
N TYR A 140 9.81 12.23 14.03
CA TYR A 140 9.09 12.97 15.06
C TYR A 140 10.09 13.59 16.03
N VAL A 141 9.75 14.80 16.50
CA VAL A 141 10.45 15.48 17.58
C VAL A 141 9.47 15.71 18.71
N CYS A 142 9.82 15.25 19.90
CA CYS A 142 9.05 15.47 21.10
C CYS A 142 9.82 16.35 22.09
N VAL A 143 9.12 17.28 22.73
CA VAL A 143 9.63 18.12 23.81
C VAL A 143 8.83 17.84 25.08
N LEU A 144 9.54 17.56 26.16
CA LEU A 144 8.99 17.31 27.49
C LEU A 144 9.51 18.36 28.46
N THR A 145 8.64 18.96 29.27
CA THR A 145 9.06 19.83 30.38
C THR A 145 8.86 19.08 31.68
N ASP A 146 9.90 18.94 32.50
CA ASP A 146 9.76 18.19 33.75
C ASP A 146 8.93 18.96 34.79
N SER A 147 8.21 18.23 35.64
CA SER A 147 7.30 18.83 36.63
C SER A 147 7.97 19.34 37.91
N GLY A 148 9.25 19.03 38.13
CA GLY A 148 9.97 19.41 39.36
C GLY A 148 10.75 20.70 39.22
N TYR A 149 11.52 20.84 38.15
CA TYR A 149 12.48 21.90 37.88
C TYR A 149 12.15 22.70 36.62
N ASN A 150 11.07 22.36 35.90
CA ASN A 150 10.65 23.01 34.65
C ASN A 150 11.75 23.05 33.56
N LYS A 151 12.62 22.06 33.51
CA LYS A 151 13.62 21.91 32.44
C LYS A 151 12.99 21.21 31.24
N THR A 152 13.36 21.66 30.04
CA THR A 152 12.88 21.10 28.78
C THR A 152 13.88 20.09 28.23
N PHE A 153 13.37 18.92 27.84
CA PHE A 153 14.12 17.82 27.25
C PHE A 153 13.57 17.49 25.87
N ARG A 154 14.47 17.21 24.93
CA ARG A 154 14.13 16.89 23.55
C ARG A 154 14.41 15.41 23.26
N GLY A 155 13.51 14.78 22.53
CA GLY A 155 13.67 13.43 21.99
C GLY A 155 13.33 13.41 20.51
N GLU A 156 14.06 12.63 19.74
CA GLU A 156 13.79 12.40 18.31
C GLU A 156 13.57 10.91 18.08
N GLY A 157 12.77 10.54 17.08
CA GLY A 157 12.51 9.15 16.73
C GLY A 157 11.73 9.02 15.43
N LEU A 158 11.75 7.83 14.82
CA LEU A 158 11.00 7.56 13.57
C LEU A 158 9.48 7.57 13.78
N THR A 159 9.03 7.23 14.99
CA THR A 159 7.62 7.29 15.40
C THR A 159 7.44 8.29 16.53
N SER A 160 6.20 8.79 16.69
CA SER A 160 5.84 9.70 17.79
C SER A 160 6.12 9.06 19.16
N VAL A 161 5.85 7.76 19.29
CA VAL A 161 6.10 6.98 20.51
C VAL A 161 7.59 6.83 20.80
N ALA A 162 8.43 6.59 19.78
CA ALA A 162 9.88 6.54 19.95
C ALA A 162 10.45 7.90 20.37
N ALA A 163 10.00 8.98 19.73
CA ALA A 163 10.43 10.34 20.07
C ALA A 163 10.01 10.71 21.51
N GLU A 164 8.79 10.35 21.93
CA GLU A 164 8.28 10.52 23.29
C GLU A 164 9.14 9.75 24.29
N ALA A 165 9.41 8.46 24.03
CA ALA A 165 10.22 7.63 24.90
C ALA A 165 11.63 8.21 25.06
N ASN A 166 12.25 8.65 23.96
CA ASN A 166 13.57 9.28 23.99
C ASN A 166 13.57 10.60 24.77
N ALA A 167 12.52 11.42 24.66
CA ALA A 167 12.39 12.64 25.46
C ALA A 167 12.30 12.30 26.96
N LYS A 168 11.50 11.29 27.33
CA LYS A 168 11.38 10.80 28.71
C LYS A 168 12.68 10.20 29.25
N ILE A 169 13.39 9.41 28.45
CA ILE A 169 14.70 8.84 28.80
C ILE A 169 15.73 9.94 29.02
N ASN A 170 15.78 10.95 28.15
CA ASN A 170 16.69 12.09 28.30
C ASN A 170 16.38 12.93 29.55
N CYS A 171 15.09 13.11 29.87
CA CYS A 171 14.66 13.68 31.13
C CYS A 171 15.16 12.84 32.32
N GLN A 172 14.94 11.53 32.29
CA GLN A 172 15.31 10.58 33.35
C GLN A 172 16.82 10.47 33.60
N LYS A 173 17.66 10.80 32.61
CA LYS A 173 19.12 10.91 32.79
C LYS A 173 19.52 12.13 33.62
N SER A 174 18.70 13.16 33.63
CA SER A 174 19.01 14.47 34.23
C SER A 174 18.26 14.75 35.53
N VAL A 175 17.04 14.24 35.65
CA VAL A 175 16.17 14.40 36.83
C VAL A 175 15.52 13.06 37.20
N SER A 176 14.94 12.98 38.41
CA SER A 176 14.24 11.77 38.86
C SER A 176 13.10 11.38 37.90
N ALA A 177 12.96 10.08 37.65
CA ALA A 177 11.93 9.53 36.77
C ALA A 177 10.49 9.90 37.17
N SER A 178 10.25 10.16 38.45
CA SER A 178 8.97 10.66 38.97
C SER A 178 8.54 11.99 38.35
N TYR A 179 9.48 12.86 37.96
CA TYR A 179 9.19 14.15 37.33
C TYR A 179 8.99 14.06 35.82
N CYS A 180 9.42 12.96 35.20
CA CYS A 180 9.37 12.76 33.75
C CYS A 180 8.19 11.87 33.32
N GLY A 181 7.83 10.86 34.11
CA GLY A 181 6.90 9.80 33.69
C GLY A 181 5.44 10.25 33.56
N LYS A 182 5.01 11.23 34.37
CA LYS A 182 3.62 11.73 34.43
C LYS A 182 3.32 12.88 33.48
N VAL A 183 4.35 13.47 32.86
CA VAL A 183 4.17 14.59 31.94
C VAL A 183 4.00 14.05 30.52
N GLU A 184 2.97 14.54 29.83
CA GLU A 184 2.75 14.24 28.42
C GLU A 184 3.62 15.18 27.56
N PRO A 185 4.54 14.64 26.74
CA PRO A 185 5.35 15.47 25.86
C PRO A 185 4.55 15.98 24.67
N ARG A 186 4.96 17.14 24.16
CA ARG A 186 4.44 17.68 22.90
C ARG A 186 5.27 17.15 21.75
N CYS A 187 4.63 16.43 20.83
CA CYS A 187 5.28 15.78 19.70
C CYS A 187 4.80 16.38 18.39
N GLU A 188 5.72 16.71 17.50
CA GLU A 188 5.43 17.26 16.17
C GLU A 188 6.19 16.44 15.11
N PRO A 189 5.53 16.10 13.98
CA PRO A 189 6.21 15.52 12.82
C PRO A 189 7.11 16.58 12.17
N VAL A 190 8.29 16.17 11.69
CA VAL A 190 9.19 17.01 10.91
C VAL A 190 9.20 16.53 9.47
N TYR A 191 8.85 17.43 8.56
CA TYR A 191 8.90 17.24 7.12
C TYR A 191 10.09 18.05 6.59
N TYR A 192 10.98 17.42 5.83
CA TYR A 192 12.09 18.09 5.15
C TYR A 192 11.77 18.38 3.69
#